data_AF-A0A7X0JU02-F1
#
_entry.id   AF-A0A7X0JU02-F1
#
_cell.length_a   1.000
_cell.length_b   1.000
_cell.length_c   1.000
_cell.angle_alpha   90.00
_cell.angle_beta   90.00
_cell.angle_gamma   90.00
#
_symmetry.space_group_name_H-M   'P 1'
#
loop_
_entity.id
_entity.type
_entity.pdbx_description
1 polymer ?
#
loop_
_entity_poly.entity_id
_entity_poly.type
_entity_poly.pdbx_seq_one_letter_code
_entity_poly.pdbx_strand_id
1 'polypeptide(L)'
;MLYRLIPCGLFFFLFATFESSAQTLVYNGAGDTVIDCTGCGGALTIPADNAGTPVTTIGSNSLRGDGITSVVFPNTLITIGGESFANNNLTSVTIPASVTTIGSEAFEHNAISTALFEGDRPTIGGSAFSGSPPITTINYCAGASGWPGADIEGVTPTAITCSSASAATPSAVPASTSFTMMVLAGLLTVFASRAKRKKPNLTVR
;
A
#
# COMPACT_ATOMS: atom_id res chain seq x y z
N MET A 1 -33.17 60.20 15.78
CA MET A 1 -31.75 60.27 15.38
C MET A 1 -31.13 58.93 15.77
N LEU A 2 -31.22 57.88 14.94
CA LEU A 2 -30.46 57.58 13.71
C LEU A 2 -28.98 57.26 13.96
N TYR A 3 -28.52 56.18 13.29
CA TYR A 3 -27.18 55.58 13.17
C TYR A 3 -26.93 54.33 14.03
N ARG A 4 -26.51 53.18 13.49
CA ARG A 4 -26.54 52.54 12.15
C ARG A 4 -26.01 51.12 12.39
N LEU A 5 -26.62 50.10 11.80
CA LEU A 5 -26.02 48.77 11.72
C LEU A 5 -24.72 48.81 10.90
N ILE A 6 -23.67 48.15 11.40
CA ILE A 6 -22.59 47.61 10.58
C ILE A 6 -22.63 46.09 10.78
N PRO A 7 -23.25 45.30 9.89
CA PRO A 7 -23.10 43.86 9.95
C PRO A 7 -21.64 43.55 9.59
N CYS A 8 -20.96 42.90 10.52
CA CYS A 8 -19.59 42.43 10.37
C CYS A 8 -19.50 41.56 9.10
N GLY A 9 -18.51 41.88 8.28
CA GLY A 9 -18.39 41.45 6.89
C GLY A 9 -18.65 39.97 6.70
N LEU A 10 -19.49 39.70 5.71
CA LEU A 10 -19.50 38.46 4.94
C LEU A 10 -18.09 38.31 4.36
N PHE A 11 -17.19 37.71 5.14
CA PHE A 11 -15.91 37.22 4.65
C PHE A 11 -16.29 36.07 3.73
N PHE A 12 -16.51 36.41 2.46
CA PHE A 12 -16.59 35.48 1.36
C PHE A 12 -15.20 34.82 1.33
N PHE A 13 -15.04 33.78 2.15
CA PHE A 13 -14.00 32.79 1.93
C PHE A 13 -14.29 32.27 0.53
N LEU A 14 -13.60 32.87 -0.44
CA LEU A 14 -13.24 32.22 -1.67
C LEU A 14 -12.48 30.97 -1.20
N PHE A 15 -13.22 29.90 -0.92
CA PHE A 15 -12.70 28.57 -0.93
C PHE A 15 -12.25 28.37 -2.37
N ALA A 16 -11.03 28.80 -2.67
CA ALA A 16 -10.25 28.11 -3.66
C ALA A 16 -10.13 26.69 -3.08
N THR A 17 -11.08 25.83 -3.46
CA THR A 17 -10.83 24.39 -3.44
C THR A 17 -9.67 24.21 -4.39
N PHE A 18 -8.46 24.28 -3.83
CA PHE A 18 -7.31 23.68 -4.47
C PHE A 18 -7.68 22.19 -4.50
N GLU A 19 -8.26 21.74 -5.62
CA GLU A 19 -8.28 20.33 -5.95
C GLU A 19 -6.81 19.94 -6.05
N SER A 20 -6.25 19.53 -4.92
CA SER A 20 -5.17 18.54 -4.93
C SER A 20 -5.74 17.41 -5.77
N SER A 21 -5.26 17.24 -7.00
CA SER A 21 -5.65 16.12 -7.85
C SER A 21 -5.47 14.86 -7.02
N ALA A 22 -6.59 14.24 -6.61
CA ALA A 22 -6.53 13.07 -5.76
C ALA A 22 -5.80 11.96 -6.53
N GLN A 23 -4.71 11.46 -5.94
CA GLN A 23 -3.98 10.33 -6.50
C GLN A 23 -4.96 9.16 -6.66
N THR A 24 -5.07 8.63 -7.88
CA THR A 24 -6.02 7.58 -8.22
C THR A 24 -5.28 6.45 -8.90
N LEU A 25 -4.99 5.40 -8.14
CA LEU A 25 -4.43 4.15 -8.67
C LEU A 25 -5.48 3.40 -9.48
N VAL A 26 -5.07 2.90 -10.64
CA VAL A 26 -5.90 2.07 -11.52
C VAL A 26 -5.40 0.63 -11.42
N TYR A 27 -6.34 -0.30 -11.26
CA TYR A 27 -6.05 -1.71 -11.09
C TYR A 27 -6.56 -2.53 -12.28
N ASN A 28 -5.97 -3.70 -12.50
CA ASN A 28 -6.49 -4.68 -13.44
C ASN A 28 -7.88 -5.22 -13.01
N GLY A 29 -8.49 -6.06 -13.84
CA GLY A 29 -9.80 -6.64 -13.54
C GLY A 29 -9.83 -7.57 -12.31
N ALA A 30 -8.69 -8.11 -11.89
CA ALA A 30 -8.57 -8.91 -10.68
C ALA A 30 -8.43 -8.04 -9.41
N GLY A 31 -7.99 -6.79 -9.54
CA GLY A 31 -7.75 -5.87 -8.43
C GLY A 31 -6.40 -6.03 -7.73
N ASP A 32 -5.56 -6.98 -8.15
CA ASP A 32 -4.29 -7.33 -7.50
C ASP A 32 -3.06 -6.62 -8.10
N THR A 33 -3.24 -5.98 -9.26
CA THR A 33 -2.17 -5.37 -10.05
C THR A 33 -2.44 -3.91 -10.29
N VAL A 34 -1.52 -3.03 -9.91
CA VAL A 34 -1.52 -1.62 -10.32
C VAL A 34 -1.12 -1.53 -11.78
N ILE A 35 -1.95 -0.93 -12.64
CA ILE A 35 -1.72 -0.85 -14.08
C ILE A 35 -1.59 0.58 -14.61
N ASP A 36 -2.02 1.58 -13.85
CA ASP A 36 -1.91 3.00 -14.19
C ASP A 36 -2.08 3.84 -12.92
N CYS A 37 -1.77 5.14 -12.98
CA CYS A 37 -2.17 6.09 -11.98
C CYS A 37 -2.49 7.49 -12.54
N THR A 38 -3.62 8.04 -12.13
CA THR A 38 -3.93 9.45 -12.38
C THR A 38 -3.52 10.33 -11.20
N GLY A 39 -2.74 11.37 -11.47
CA GLY A 39 -2.38 12.38 -10.47
C GLY A 39 -1.33 11.91 -9.45
N CYS A 40 -0.53 10.88 -9.78
CA CYS A 40 0.48 10.30 -8.89
C CYS A 40 1.79 11.10 -8.73
N GLY A 41 1.87 12.32 -9.27
CA GLY A 41 3.04 13.17 -9.10
C GLY A 41 3.36 13.45 -7.64
N GLY A 42 4.64 13.35 -7.27
CA GLY A 42 5.10 13.51 -5.89
C GLY A 42 5.18 12.19 -5.11
N ALA A 43 4.81 12.22 -3.83
CA ALA A 43 4.91 11.06 -2.95
C ALA A 43 3.75 10.08 -3.20
N LEU A 44 4.06 8.84 -3.58
CA LEU A 44 3.10 7.78 -3.85
C LEU A 44 3.09 6.75 -2.70
N THR A 45 1.90 6.39 -2.23
CA THR A 45 1.71 5.23 -1.35
C THR A 45 0.85 4.20 -2.06
N ILE A 46 1.39 3.00 -2.27
CA ILE A 46 0.63 1.89 -2.83
C ILE A 46 -0.02 1.13 -1.65
N PRO A 47 -1.36 1.03 -1.60
CA PRO A 47 -2.04 0.35 -0.50
C PRO A 47 -1.78 -1.16 -0.54
N ALA A 48 -1.86 -1.81 0.61
CA ALA A 48 -1.67 -3.25 0.72
C ALA A 48 -2.80 -4.06 0.07
N ASP A 49 -4.00 -3.47 -0.05
CA ASP A 49 -5.14 -4.07 -0.71
C ASP A 49 -5.96 -3.05 -1.49
N ASN A 50 -6.71 -3.55 -2.47
CA ASN A 50 -7.75 -2.85 -3.20
C ASN A 50 -9.08 -3.56 -2.94
N ALA A 51 -9.91 -2.97 -2.08
CA ALA A 51 -11.21 -3.52 -1.66
C ALA A 51 -11.12 -4.97 -1.15
N GLY A 52 -10.08 -5.27 -0.35
CA GLY A 52 -9.82 -6.60 0.21
C GLY A 52 -9.02 -7.54 -0.70
N THR A 53 -8.70 -7.12 -1.93
CA THR A 53 -7.79 -7.87 -2.81
C THR A 53 -6.35 -7.43 -2.55
N PRO A 54 -5.44 -8.30 -2.10
CA PRO A 54 -4.05 -7.92 -1.87
C PRO A 54 -3.39 -7.39 -3.15
N VAL A 55 -2.70 -6.25 -3.04
CA VAL A 55 -1.90 -5.72 -4.14
C VAL A 55 -0.57 -6.47 -4.15
N THR A 56 -0.37 -7.29 -5.17
CA THR A 56 0.79 -8.19 -5.29
C THR A 56 1.71 -7.82 -6.44
N THR A 57 1.22 -7.04 -7.41
CA THR A 57 1.97 -6.73 -8.63
C THR A 57 1.86 -5.26 -8.99
N ILE A 58 2.97 -4.69 -9.45
CA ILE A 58 2.99 -3.43 -10.18
C ILE A 58 3.24 -3.79 -11.64
N GLY A 59 2.32 -3.40 -12.51
CA GLY A 59 2.31 -3.73 -13.92
C GLY A 59 3.53 -3.18 -14.64
N SER A 60 3.87 -3.80 -15.77
CA SER A 60 4.91 -3.23 -16.63
C SER A 60 4.43 -1.90 -17.21
N ASN A 61 5.31 -0.89 -17.26
CA ASN A 61 5.00 0.48 -17.71
C ASN A 61 3.89 1.21 -16.92
N SER A 62 3.42 0.69 -15.78
CA SER A 62 2.20 1.20 -15.13
C SER A 62 2.35 2.55 -14.44
N LEU A 63 3.54 2.93 -14.00
CA LEU A 63 3.81 4.16 -13.26
C LEU A 63 4.98 4.93 -13.89
N ARG A 64 5.12 4.83 -15.22
CA ARG A 64 6.24 5.37 -15.99
C ARG A 64 6.00 6.85 -16.31
N GLY A 65 6.90 7.73 -15.90
CA GLY A 65 6.81 9.15 -16.25
C GLY A 65 5.79 9.97 -15.44
N ASP A 66 5.30 9.44 -14.30
CA ASP A 66 4.26 10.08 -13.50
C ASP A 66 4.76 11.23 -12.60
N GLY A 67 6.07 11.48 -12.58
CA GLY A 67 6.67 12.50 -11.73
C GLY A 67 6.71 12.11 -10.26
N ILE A 68 6.75 10.81 -9.96
CA ILE A 68 6.83 10.27 -8.60
C ILE A 68 8.20 10.62 -8.00
N THR A 69 8.20 11.17 -6.78
CA THR A 69 9.41 11.59 -6.05
C THR A 69 9.78 10.64 -4.92
N SER A 70 8.80 9.91 -4.38
CA SER A 70 9.00 8.84 -3.42
C SER A 70 7.88 7.81 -3.54
N VAL A 71 8.16 6.56 -3.20
CA VAL A 71 7.19 5.47 -3.22
C VAL A 71 7.27 4.68 -1.92
N VAL A 72 6.10 4.35 -1.36
CA VAL A 72 5.94 3.41 -0.26
C VAL A 72 5.24 2.17 -0.80
N PHE A 73 5.95 1.04 -0.77
CA PHE A 73 5.42 -0.26 -1.19
C PHE A 73 4.75 -0.99 -0.04
N PRO A 74 3.71 -1.78 -0.31
CA PRO A 74 3.12 -2.67 0.68
C PRO A 74 3.93 -3.97 0.83
N ASN A 75 3.86 -4.58 2.02
CA ASN A 75 4.49 -5.88 2.31
C ASN A 75 3.80 -7.08 1.61
N THR A 76 2.73 -6.83 0.85
CA THR A 76 2.05 -7.83 0.02
C THR A 76 2.65 -7.90 -1.40
N LEU A 77 3.51 -6.95 -1.76
CA LEU A 77 4.05 -6.81 -3.09
C LEU A 77 5.05 -7.94 -3.40
N ILE A 78 4.82 -8.65 -4.50
CA ILE A 78 5.65 -9.78 -4.95
C ILE A 78 6.47 -9.40 -6.19
N THR A 79 5.87 -8.63 -7.10
CA THR A 79 6.43 -8.35 -8.43
C THR A 79 6.40 -6.86 -8.75
N ILE A 80 7.55 -6.33 -9.19
CA ILE A 80 7.70 -5.01 -9.79
C ILE A 80 7.96 -5.21 -11.28
N GLY A 81 7.03 -4.75 -12.13
CA GLY A 81 7.07 -4.95 -13.57
C GLY A 81 8.22 -4.22 -14.28
N GLY A 82 8.48 -4.61 -15.53
CA GLY A 82 9.49 -3.93 -16.36
C GLY A 82 9.08 -2.49 -16.67
N GLU A 83 10.03 -1.56 -16.66
CA GLU A 83 9.81 -0.11 -16.82
C GLU A 83 8.76 0.50 -15.88
N SER A 84 8.33 -0.20 -14.82
CA SER A 84 7.14 0.20 -14.07
C SER A 84 7.24 1.58 -13.43
N PHE A 85 8.44 1.95 -12.97
CA PHE A 85 8.77 3.27 -12.41
C PHE A 85 9.77 4.04 -13.28
N ALA A 86 9.95 3.67 -14.53
CA ALA A 86 10.94 4.33 -15.38
C ALA A 86 10.59 5.82 -15.60
N ASN A 87 11.60 6.66 -15.77
CA ASN A 87 11.47 8.11 -16.04
C ASN A 87 10.73 8.89 -14.94
N ASN A 88 11.00 8.59 -13.67
CA ASN A 88 10.47 9.33 -12.52
C ASN A 88 11.58 10.14 -11.81
N ASN A 89 11.26 10.71 -10.65
CA ASN A 89 12.16 11.53 -9.85
C ASN A 89 12.53 10.86 -8.51
N LEU A 90 12.53 9.51 -8.45
CA LEU A 90 12.89 8.78 -7.24
C LEU A 90 14.36 9.01 -6.90
N THR A 91 14.64 9.23 -5.61
CA THR A 91 16.00 9.49 -5.09
C THR A 91 16.54 8.33 -4.24
N SER A 92 15.64 7.54 -3.70
CA SER A 92 15.91 6.30 -2.99
C SER A 92 14.72 5.36 -3.12
N VAL A 93 14.94 4.08 -2.84
CA VAL A 93 13.89 3.07 -2.85
C VAL A 93 14.16 2.00 -1.79
N THR A 94 13.10 1.60 -1.08
CA THR A 94 13.14 0.45 -0.16
C THR A 94 12.28 -0.66 -0.76
N ILE A 95 12.91 -1.77 -1.12
CA ILE A 95 12.27 -2.95 -1.67
C ILE A 95 11.84 -3.86 -0.50
N PRO A 96 10.53 -4.09 -0.30
CA PRO A 96 10.04 -4.87 0.85
C PRO A 96 10.44 -6.34 0.72
N ALA A 97 10.50 -7.03 1.85
CA ALA A 97 11.03 -8.39 1.94
C ALA A 97 10.24 -9.44 1.13
N SER A 98 9.00 -9.12 0.76
CA SER A 98 8.11 -9.97 -0.03
C SER A 98 8.41 -9.98 -1.53
N VAL A 99 9.17 -9.00 -2.04
CA VAL A 99 9.44 -8.87 -3.48
C VAL A 99 10.40 -9.95 -3.93
N THR A 100 9.99 -10.72 -4.92
CA THR A 100 10.79 -11.80 -5.52
C THR A 100 11.28 -11.47 -6.91
N THR A 101 10.64 -10.50 -7.59
CA THR A 101 10.94 -10.14 -8.98
C THR A 101 10.92 -8.63 -9.19
N ILE A 102 11.97 -8.11 -9.81
CA ILE A 102 12.10 -6.75 -10.32
C ILE A 102 12.39 -6.87 -11.82
N GLY A 103 11.51 -6.33 -12.66
CA GLY A 103 11.63 -6.37 -14.11
C GLY A 103 12.81 -5.56 -14.65
N SER A 104 13.14 -5.78 -15.92
CA SER A 104 14.14 -4.96 -16.63
C SER A 104 13.72 -3.50 -16.63
N GLU A 105 14.69 -2.60 -16.45
CA GLU A 105 14.46 -1.14 -16.48
C GLU A 105 13.41 -0.64 -15.49
N ALA A 106 13.03 -1.44 -14.47
CA ALA A 106 11.91 -1.13 -13.57
C ALA A 106 12.01 0.27 -12.95
N PHE A 107 13.21 0.74 -12.62
CA PHE A 107 13.48 2.08 -12.09
C PHE A 107 14.42 2.90 -12.99
N GLU A 108 14.48 2.59 -14.29
CA GLU A 108 15.34 3.31 -15.24
C GLU A 108 15.08 4.83 -15.22
N HIS A 109 16.12 5.64 -15.46
CA HIS A 109 16.02 7.09 -15.59
C HIS A 109 15.39 7.77 -14.36
N ASN A 110 15.70 7.26 -13.17
CA ASN A 110 15.51 7.95 -11.91
C ASN A 110 16.85 8.52 -11.40
N ALA A 111 16.79 9.27 -10.30
CA ALA A 111 17.95 9.79 -9.57
C ALA A 111 18.25 8.95 -8.31
N ILE A 112 18.01 7.63 -8.36
CA ILE A 112 18.15 6.74 -7.22
C ILE A 112 19.63 6.63 -6.84
N SER A 113 19.99 7.21 -5.70
CA SER A 113 21.33 7.10 -5.13
C SER A 113 21.49 5.87 -4.25
N THR A 114 20.41 5.46 -3.58
CA THR A 114 20.39 4.39 -2.58
C THR A 114 19.19 3.47 -2.78
N ALA A 115 19.44 2.16 -2.88
CA ALA A 115 18.42 1.13 -2.78
C ALA A 115 18.65 0.28 -1.51
N LEU A 116 17.58 -0.01 -0.78
CA LEU A 116 17.58 -0.94 0.35
C LEU A 116 16.69 -2.14 0.03
N PHE A 117 17.20 -3.35 0.21
CA PHE A 117 16.45 -4.60 0.07
C PHE A 117 16.20 -5.21 1.45
N GLU A 118 14.93 -5.40 1.81
CA GLU A 118 14.56 -5.89 3.14
C GLU A 118 14.55 -7.41 3.29
N GLY A 119 14.55 -8.15 2.18
CA GLY A 119 14.46 -9.62 2.16
C GLY A 119 15.50 -10.29 1.27
N ASP A 120 15.22 -11.55 0.93
CA ASP A 120 16.04 -12.37 0.04
C ASP A 120 16.25 -11.66 -1.31
N ARG A 121 17.39 -11.94 -1.97
CA ARG A 121 17.75 -11.29 -3.23
C ARG A 121 16.72 -11.64 -4.31
N PRO A 122 15.96 -10.66 -4.85
CA PRO A 122 15.01 -10.93 -5.91
C PRO A 122 15.73 -11.24 -7.23
N THR A 123 14.99 -11.77 -8.19
CA THR A 123 15.42 -11.75 -9.60
C THR A 123 15.37 -10.30 -10.08
N ILE A 124 16.52 -9.76 -10.51
CA ILE A 124 16.66 -8.37 -10.94
C ILE A 124 16.91 -8.36 -12.45
N GLY A 125 16.03 -7.71 -13.20
CA GLY A 125 16.18 -7.52 -14.63
C GLY A 125 17.34 -6.59 -15.00
N GLY A 126 17.75 -6.64 -16.26
CA GLY A 126 18.84 -5.79 -16.75
C GLY A 126 18.48 -4.31 -16.62
N SER A 127 19.46 -3.48 -16.23
CA SER A 127 19.30 -2.03 -16.13
C SER A 127 18.17 -1.59 -15.19
N ALA A 128 17.76 -2.44 -14.24
CA ALA A 128 16.63 -2.17 -13.36
C ALA A 128 16.79 -0.88 -12.52
N PHE A 129 18.03 -0.45 -12.26
CA PHE A 129 18.36 0.78 -11.53
C PHE A 129 19.28 1.71 -12.34
N SER A 130 19.30 1.58 -13.68
CA SER A 130 20.07 2.50 -14.52
C SER A 130 19.52 3.92 -14.37
N GLY A 131 20.39 4.91 -14.22
CA GLY A 131 19.94 6.26 -13.91
C GLY A 131 21.04 7.29 -14.13
N SER A 132 20.63 8.55 -14.10
CA SER A 132 21.53 9.69 -14.14
C SER A 132 21.07 10.72 -13.10
N PRO A 133 21.73 10.81 -11.93
CA PRO A 133 22.98 10.13 -11.57
C PRO A 133 22.83 8.61 -11.39
N PRO A 134 23.92 7.83 -11.62
CA PRO A 134 23.89 6.38 -11.40
C PRO A 134 23.76 6.07 -9.90
N ILE A 135 23.20 4.89 -9.60
CA ILE A 135 23.13 4.37 -8.24
C ILE A 135 24.54 4.18 -7.66
N THR A 136 24.72 4.50 -6.38
CA THR A 136 26.03 4.40 -5.71
C THR A 136 26.00 3.47 -4.51
N THR A 137 24.83 3.27 -3.91
CA THR A 137 24.67 2.48 -2.69
C THR A 137 23.56 1.48 -2.85
N ILE A 138 23.89 0.21 -2.61
CA ILE A 138 22.90 -0.87 -2.50
C ILE A 138 23.11 -1.57 -1.18
N ASN A 139 22.09 -1.51 -0.34
CA ASN A 139 22.09 -2.15 0.97
C ASN A 139 21.09 -3.30 0.98
N TYR A 140 21.41 -4.34 1.74
CA TYR A 140 20.48 -5.41 2.04
C TYR A 140 20.52 -5.78 3.52
N CYS A 141 19.42 -6.31 4.05
CA CYS A 141 19.37 -6.78 5.43
C CYS A 141 20.22 -8.03 5.65
N ALA A 142 21.13 -7.98 6.61
CA ALA A 142 21.97 -9.10 6.97
C ALA A 142 21.12 -10.35 7.33
N GLY A 143 21.52 -11.51 6.81
CA GLY A 143 20.81 -12.79 6.99
C GLY A 143 19.86 -13.15 5.84
N ALA A 144 19.57 -12.22 4.92
CA ALA A 144 18.83 -12.52 3.70
C ALA A 144 19.65 -13.38 2.73
N SER A 145 18.98 -14.32 2.05
CA SER A 145 19.58 -15.29 1.13
C SER A 145 19.89 -14.67 -0.23
N GLY A 146 20.92 -15.20 -0.90
CA GLY A 146 21.29 -14.80 -2.27
C GLY A 146 22.16 -13.54 -2.39
N TRP A 147 22.38 -12.81 -1.29
CA TRP A 147 23.27 -11.66 -1.22
C TRP A 147 24.73 -12.04 -0.90
N PRO A 148 25.73 -11.21 -1.25
CA PRO A 148 25.63 -9.97 -2.04
C PRO A 148 25.32 -10.23 -3.52
N GLY A 149 25.54 -11.46 -4.00
CA GLY A 149 25.28 -11.83 -5.39
C GLY A 149 26.21 -11.13 -6.38
N ALA A 150 25.75 -10.99 -7.63
CA ALA A 150 26.43 -10.18 -8.64
C ALA A 150 26.19 -8.68 -8.39
N ASP A 151 27.15 -7.85 -8.78
CA ASP A 151 27.02 -6.40 -8.75
C ASP A 151 25.78 -5.96 -9.54
N ILE A 152 25.09 -4.95 -9.02
CA ILE A 152 23.91 -4.36 -9.65
C ILE A 152 24.35 -2.99 -10.16
N GLU A 153 24.31 -2.79 -11.47
CA GLU A 153 24.82 -1.57 -12.13
C GLU A 153 26.26 -1.20 -11.72
N GLY A 154 27.10 -2.21 -11.48
CA GLY A 154 28.49 -2.02 -11.06
C GLY A 154 28.67 -1.67 -9.57
N VAL A 155 27.60 -1.71 -8.77
CA VAL A 155 27.65 -1.50 -7.32
C VAL A 155 27.57 -2.84 -6.61
N THR A 156 28.55 -3.12 -5.74
CA THR A 156 28.55 -4.30 -4.87
C THR A 156 27.60 -4.10 -3.69
N PRO A 157 26.56 -4.93 -3.51
CA PRO A 157 25.64 -4.80 -2.39
C PRO A 157 26.32 -4.99 -1.02
N THR A 158 25.95 -4.17 -0.05
CA THR A 158 26.51 -4.19 1.32
C THR A 158 25.46 -4.62 2.35
N ALA A 159 25.84 -5.52 3.25
CA ALA A 159 24.97 -5.95 4.35
C ALA A 159 24.85 -4.84 5.41
N ILE A 160 23.63 -4.61 5.89
CA ILE A 160 23.35 -3.74 7.04
C ILE A 160 22.48 -4.45 8.06
N THR A 161 22.48 -3.98 9.31
CA THR A 161 21.51 -4.40 10.32
C THR A 161 20.19 -3.66 10.10
N CYS A 162 19.14 -4.39 9.74
CA CYS A 162 17.81 -3.80 9.62
C CYS A 162 17.01 -3.95 10.91
N SER A 163 16.35 -2.87 11.36
CA SER A 163 15.42 -2.93 12.49
C SER A 163 14.15 -3.75 12.20
N SER A 164 13.87 -4.05 10.93
CA SER A 164 12.72 -4.84 10.47
C SER A 164 13.04 -6.31 10.17
N ALA A 165 14.28 -6.78 10.40
CA ALA A 165 14.62 -8.21 10.37
C ALA A 165 14.07 -8.91 11.64
N SER A 166 12.76 -8.82 11.85
CA SER A 166 12.02 -9.81 12.61
C SER A 166 12.15 -11.10 11.83
N ALA A 167 13.15 -11.91 12.21
CA ALA A 167 13.22 -13.30 11.88
C ALA A 167 11.81 -13.90 11.97
N ALA A 168 11.22 -14.23 10.83
CA ALA A 168 10.17 -15.21 10.77
C ALA A 168 10.80 -16.56 11.11
N THR A 169 11.08 -16.77 12.39
CA THR A 169 10.95 -18.12 12.93
C THR A 169 9.44 -18.39 12.95
N PRO A 170 8.94 -19.43 12.26
CA PRO A 170 7.65 -19.99 12.64
C PRO A 170 7.85 -20.54 14.05
N SER A 171 7.62 -19.69 15.06
CA SER A 171 7.56 -20.13 16.44
C SER A 171 6.37 -21.08 16.51
N ALA A 172 6.71 -22.35 16.69
CA ALA A 172 5.78 -23.45 16.77
C ALA A 172 4.60 -23.08 17.67
N VAL A 173 3.40 -23.11 17.09
CA VAL A 173 2.17 -23.22 17.88
C VAL A 173 2.28 -24.56 18.62
N PRO A 174 2.36 -24.60 19.96
CA PRO A 174 2.13 -25.86 20.64
C PRO A 174 0.64 -26.17 20.47
N ALA A 175 0.34 -27.14 19.61
CA ALA A 175 -0.89 -27.89 19.73
C ALA A 175 -0.90 -28.53 21.12
N SER A 176 -1.93 -28.24 21.94
CA SER A 176 -2.71 -29.26 22.65
C SER A 176 -3.81 -28.65 23.54
N THR A 177 -5.06 -28.94 23.16
CA THR A 177 -6.19 -29.44 23.98
C THR A 177 -6.67 -28.66 25.23
N SER A 178 -7.90 -28.13 25.16
CA SER A 178 -9.06 -28.71 25.88
C SER A 178 -10.31 -27.86 25.61
N PHE A 179 -11.21 -28.35 24.76
CA PHE A 179 -12.56 -27.80 24.61
C PHE A 179 -13.51 -28.66 25.43
N THR A 180 -13.71 -28.30 26.70
CA THR A 180 -14.68 -29.00 27.55
C THR A 180 -16.05 -28.38 27.31
N MET A 181 -16.93 -29.17 26.70
CA MET A 181 -18.34 -28.86 26.55
C MET A 181 -19.00 -28.84 27.93
N MET A 182 -19.50 -27.68 28.39
CA MET A 182 -20.38 -27.61 29.55
C MET A 182 -21.76 -27.14 29.09
N VAL A 183 -22.62 -28.13 28.86
CA VAL A 183 -24.07 -27.94 28.83
C VAL A 183 -24.50 -27.56 30.24
N LEU A 184 -25.01 -26.35 30.45
CA LEU A 184 -25.85 -26.05 31.60
C LEU A 184 -27.20 -25.52 31.13
N ALA A 185 -28.23 -26.29 31.46
CA ALA A 185 -29.63 -26.01 31.23
C ALA A 185 -30.11 -24.80 32.05
N GLY A 186 -31.12 -24.11 31.53
CA GLY A 186 -32.15 -23.52 32.39
C GLY A 186 -32.44 -22.02 32.21
N LEU A 187 -33.64 -21.78 31.67
CA LEU A 187 -34.55 -20.67 31.97
C LEU A 187 -34.40 -19.35 31.19
N LEU A 188 -35.05 -19.35 30.02
CA LEU A 188 -35.47 -18.18 29.25
C LEU A 188 -36.80 -17.64 29.83
N THR A 189 -36.79 -16.57 30.62
CA THR A 189 -38.02 -15.83 30.98
C THR A 189 -38.31 -14.77 29.93
N VAL A 190 -39.11 -15.15 28.94
CA VAL A 190 -39.77 -14.23 28.00
C VAL A 190 -41.02 -13.66 28.68
N PHE A 191 -40.96 -12.40 29.12
CA PHE A 191 -42.17 -11.62 29.40
C PHE A 191 -42.53 -10.80 28.14
N ALA A 192 -43.39 -11.38 27.29
CA ALA A 192 -44.09 -10.64 26.24
C ALA A 192 -45.35 -10.00 26.83
N SER A 193 -45.34 -8.68 27.04
CA SER A 193 -46.56 -7.92 27.34
C SER A 193 -47.31 -7.60 26.04
N ARG A 194 -48.51 -8.16 25.91
CA ARG A 194 -49.44 -7.93 24.80
C ARG A 194 -49.88 -6.46 24.73
N ALA A 195 -49.45 -5.75 23.69
CA ALA A 195 -50.09 -4.51 23.26
C ALA A 195 -51.48 -4.81 22.66
N LYS A 196 -52.53 -4.25 23.28
CA LYS A 196 -53.92 -4.28 22.77
C LYS A 196 -53.99 -3.56 21.42
N ARG A 197 -54.19 -4.29 20.31
CA ARG A 197 -54.64 -3.68 19.04
C ARG A 197 -56.17 -3.58 19.03
N LYS A 198 -56.61 -2.33 18.99
CA LYS A 198 -57.97 -1.80 18.83
C LYS A 198 -58.59 -2.34 17.52
N LYS A 199 -59.76 -2.99 17.59
CA LYS A 199 -60.54 -3.37 16.38
C LYS A 199 -61.14 -2.11 15.74
N PRO A 200 -60.95 -1.86 14.44
CA PRO A 200 -61.83 -0.96 13.70
C PRO A 200 -63.09 -1.71 13.28
N ASN A 201 -64.21 -1.08 13.61
CA ASN A 201 -65.55 -1.32 13.10
C ASN A 201 -65.56 -0.94 11.60
N LEU A 202 -66.06 -1.80 10.71
CA LEU A 202 -66.54 -1.37 9.40
C LEU A 202 -67.62 -2.32 8.86
N THR A 203 -68.79 -1.71 8.68
CA THR A 203 -70.04 -2.15 8.07
C THR A 203 -69.92 -2.39 6.55
N VAL A 204 -71.05 -2.76 5.91
CA VAL A 204 -71.37 -2.81 4.45
C VAL A 204 -71.45 -4.27 3.95
N ARG A 205 -72.54 -4.81 3.37
CA ARG A 205 -73.79 -4.27 2.81
C ARG A 205 -74.86 -5.36 2.85
#